data_AF-A0A8K0KLE7-F1
#
_entry.id   AF-A0A8K0KLE7-F1
#
_cell.length_a   1.000
_cell.length_b   1.000
_cell.length_c   1.000
_cell.angle_alpha   90.00
_cell.angle_beta   90.00
_cell.angle_gamma   90.00
#
_symmetry.space_group_name_H-M   'P 1'
#
loop_
_entity.id
_entity.type
_entity.pdbx_description
1 polymer ?
#
loop_
_entity_poly.entity_id
_entity_poly.type
_entity_poly.pdbx_seq_one_letter_code
_entity_poly.pdbx_strand_id
1 'polypeptide(L)'
;MLNGEESELWFINVTNSKTEIDPNDPPDAFVVMYSVIDKASFQRAEDELERLQEMDWLRSRPAILVGNKVDLVRSRAVSTQGKVYHEYCNFLH
;
A
#
# COMPACT_ATOMS: atom_id res chain seq x y z
N MET A 1 -11.05 11.56 -13.03
CA MET A 1 -12.40 11.91 -12.54
C MET A 1 -12.98 10.70 -11.85
N LEU A 2 -13.04 10.73 -10.52
CA LEU A 2 -14.00 9.90 -9.80
C LEU A 2 -15.30 10.71 -9.76
N ASN A 3 -16.44 10.12 -10.15
CA ASN A 3 -17.76 10.77 -10.09
C ASN A 3 -17.92 12.12 -10.83
N GLY A 4 -17.04 12.45 -11.77
CA GLY A 4 -17.07 13.73 -12.48
C GLY A 4 -16.51 14.92 -11.67
N GLU A 5 -15.91 14.67 -10.50
CA GLU A 5 -15.10 15.65 -9.79
C GLU A 5 -13.61 15.45 -10.12
N GLU A 6 -12.91 16.58 -10.24
CA GLU A 6 -11.47 16.64 -10.26
C GLU A 6 -10.98 16.74 -8.81
N SER A 7 -9.92 16.00 -8.48
CA SER A 7 -9.33 16.00 -7.14
C SER A 7 -7.82 16.10 -7.29
N GLU A 8 -7.21 16.94 -6.46
CA GLU A 8 -5.76 17.04 -6.35
C GLU A 8 -5.23 15.95 -5.43
N LEU A 9 -4.10 15.36 -5.81
CA LEU A 9 -3.42 14.34 -5.02
C LEU A 9 -1.98 14.78 -4.76
N TRP A 10 -1.58 14.75 -3.50
CA TRP A 10 -0.22 15.03 -3.06
C TRP A 10 0.45 13.73 -2.65
N PHE A 11 1.51 13.36 -3.36
CA PHE A 11 2.25 12.14 -3.08
C PHE A 11 3.46 12.43 -2.20
N ILE A 12 3.57 11.68 -1.10
CA ILE A 12 4.73 11.69 -0.21
C ILE A 12 5.46 10.37 -0.41
N ASN A 13 6.73 10.44 -0.85
CA ASN A 13 7.55 9.25 -0.94
C ASN A 13 8.17 8.98 0.43
N VAL A 14 7.77 7.86 1.04
CA VAL A 14 8.17 7.47 2.39
C VAL A 14 9.09 6.26 2.30
N THR A 15 10.32 6.42 2.80
CA THR A 15 11.32 5.34 2.80
C THR A 15 11.32 4.57 4.11
N ASN A 16 11.07 5.29 5.22
CA ASN A 16 10.89 4.77 6.56
C ASN A 16 9.68 5.43 7.23
N SER A 17 8.57 4.70 7.18
CA SER A 17 7.26 5.10 7.70
C SER A 17 7.20 5.34 9.21
N LYS A 18 8.19 4.84 9.98
CA LYS A 18 8.26 5.06 11.43
C LYS A 18 8.79 6.44 11.80
N THR A 19 9.62 7.03 10.94
CA THR A 19 10.33 8.28 11.22
C THR A 19 9.87 9.44 10.35
N GLU A 20 9.34 9.14 9.17
CA GLU A 20 9.00 10.16 8.16
C GLU A 20 7.53 10.59 8.21
N ILE A 21 6.66 9.86 8.90
CA ILE A 21 5.24 10.20 9.02
C ILE A 21 4.99 10.91 10.34
N ASP A 22 4.49 12.16 10.26
CA ASP A 22 4.02 12.88 11.44
C ASP A 22 2.72 12.22 11.93
N PRO A 23 2.68 11.68 13.17
CA PRO A 23 1.46 11.07 13.70
C PRO A 23 0.32 12.08 13.92
N ASN A 24 0.61 13.39 14.00
CA ASN A 24 -0.40 14.43 14.14
C ASN A 24 -1.01 14.85 12.79
N ASP A 25 -0.32 14.57 11.68
CA ASP A 25 -0.77 14.85 10.32
C ASP A 25 -0.46 13.66 9.38
N PRO A 26 -1.10 12.50 9.61
CA PRO A 26 -0.84 11.31 8.81
C PRO A 26 -1.51 11.40 7.43
N PRO A 27 -0.97 10.73 6.39
CA PRO A 27 -1.58 10.67 5.07
C PRO A 27 -3.04 10.17 5.09
N ASP A 28 -3.85 10.64 4.15
CA ASP A 28 -5.24 10.18 3.99
C ASP A 28 -5.33 8.75 3.46
N ALA A 29 -4.31 8.29 2.73
CA ALA A 29 -4.25 6.96 2.13
C ALA A 29 -2.80 6.47 2.02
N PHE A 30 -2.63 5.15 1.99
CA PHE A 30 -1.32 4.50 1.84
C PHE A 30 -1.22 3.72 0.53
N VAL A 31 -0.07 3.83 -0.13
CA VAL A 31 0.30 2.95 -1.25
C VAL A 31 1.56 2.21 -0.86
N VAL A 32 1.42 0.91 -0.61
CA VAL A 32 2.56 0.04 -0.26
C VAL A 32 2.96 -0.72 -1.51
N MET A 33 4.17 -0.48 -2.00
CA MET A 33 4.65 -1.10 -3.24
C MET A 33 5.70 -2.16 -2.95
N TYR A 34 5.62 -3.28 -3.67
CA TYR A 34 6.67 -4.28 -3.74
C TYR A 34 7.02 -4.58 -5.19
N SER A 35 8.14 -5.23 -5.44
CA SER A 35 8.54 -5.69 -6.77
C SER A 35 8.16 -7.16 -6.93
N VAL A 36 7.40 -7.50 -7.98
CA VAL A 36 6.94 -8.90 -8.21
C VAL A 36 8.09 -9.88 -8.49
N ILE A 37 9.28 -9.36 -8.79
CA ILE A 37 10.51 -10.13 -8.98
C ILE A 37 11.39 -10.21 -7.73
N ASP A 38 10.99 -9.59 -6.61
CA ASP A 38 11.76 -9.54 -5.36
C ASP A 38 10.87 -9.95 -4.16
N LYS A 39 11.03 -11.21 -3.70
CA LYS A 39 10.29 -11.74 -2.54
C LYS A 39 10.56 -10.97 -1.24
N ALA A 40 11.78 -10.44 -1.05
CA ALA A 40 12.10 -9.68 0.15
C ALA A 40 11.40 -8.32 0.16
N SER A 41 11.12 -7.74 -1.01
CA SER A 41 10.27 -6.54 -1.09
C SER A 41 8.81 -6.83 -0.74
N PHE A 42 8.30 -8.03 -1.11
CA PHE A 42 6.94 -8.43 -0.74
C PHE A 42 6.80 -8.64 0.77
N GLN A 43 7.75 -9.35 1.39
CA GLN A 43 7.75 -9.52 2.85
C GLN A 43 7.79 -8.18 3.58
N ARG A 44 8.67 -7.25 3.16
CA ARG A 44 8.72 -5.90 3.73
C ARG A 44 7.40 -5.14 3.57
N ALA A 45 6.69 -5.34 2.47
CA ALA A 45 5.37 -4.73 2.27
C ALA A 45 4.30 -5.32 3.20
N GLU A 46 4.33 -6.63 3.46
CA GLU A 46 3.46 -7.26 4.46
C GLU A 46 3.77 -6.73 5.87
N ASP A 47 5.05 -6.67 6.25
CA ASP A 47 5.49 -6.17 7.56
C ASP A 47 5.05 -4.72 7.79
N GLU A 48 5.10 -3.87 6.75
CA GLU A 48 4.62 -2.49 6.82
C GLU A 48 3.10 -2.39 6.93
N LEU A 49 2.34 -3.24 6.24
CA LEU A 49 0.88 -3.27 6.38
C LEU A 49 0.47 -3.70 7.79
N GLU A 50 1.12 -4.72 8.36
CA GLU A 50 0.90 -5.15 9.73
C GLU A 50 1.20 -4.02 10.72
N ARG A 51 2.32 -3.30 10.53
CA ARG A 51 2.65 -2.13 11.34
C ARG A 51 1.61 -1.01 11.26
N LEU A 52 1.15 -0.67 10.06
CA LEU A 52 0.11 0.36 9.86
C LEU A 52 -1.21 -0.06 10.51
N GLN A 53 -1.50 -1.37 10.55
CA GLN A 53 -2.65 -1.94 11.24
C GLN A 53 -2.50 -1.85 12.77
N GLU A 54 -1.33 -2.20 13.32
CA GLU A 54 -1.03 -2.08 14.76
C GLU A 54 -1.12 -0.64 15.26
N MET A 55 -0.83 0.34 14.39
CA MET A 55 -0.99 1.77 14.68
C MET A 55 -2.43 2.28 14.48
N ASP A 56 -3.38 1.40 14.17
CA ASP A 56 -4.78 1.71 13.88
C ASP A 56 -5.02 2.64 12.67
N TRP A 57 -4.01 2.89 11.84
CA TRP A 57 -4.15 3.78 10.70
C TRP A 57 -5.03 3.16 9.62
N LEU A 58 -4.93 1.84 9.41
CA LEU A 58 -5.75 1.13 8.41
C LEU A 58 -7.23 1.01 8.80
N ARG A 59 -7.61 1.31 10.06
CA ARG A 59 -9.03 1.33 10.46
C ARG A 59 -9.84 2.43 9.80
N SER A 60 -9.20 3.55 9.48
CA SER A 60 -9.87 4.76 8.97
C SER A 60 -9.29 5.29 7.66
N ARG A 61 -8.16 4.73 7.20
CA ARG A 61 -7.46 5.16 5.99
C ARG A 61 -7.29 3.97 5.04
N PRO A 62 -7.65 4.12 3.77
CA PRO A 62 -7.45 3.06 2.79
C PRO A 62 -5.95 2.82 2.55
N ALA A 63 -5.61 1.55 2.31
CA ALA A 63 -4.29 1.16 1.85
C ALA A 63 -4.41 0.26 0.61
N ILE A 64 -3.52 0.47 -0.34
CA ILE A 64 -3.42 -0.32 -1.56
C ILE A 64 -2.05 -0.97 -1.62
N LEU A 65 -2.02 -2.30 -1.72
CA LEU A 65 -0.80 -3.07 -1.95
C LEU A 65 -0.58 -3.25 -3.46
N VAL A 66 0.57 -2.80 -3.96
CA VAL A 66 0.85 -2.74 -5.40
C VAL A 66 2.06 -3.60 -5.74
N GLY A 67 1.86 -4.61 -6.59
CA GLY A 67 2.93 -5.37 -7.21
C GLY A 67 3.49 -4.62 -8.42
N ASN A 68 4.66 -4.03 -8.26
CA ASN A 68 5.38 -3.27 -9.27
C ASN A 68 6.30 -4.18 -10.12
N LYS A 69 6.74 -3.70 -11.30
CA LYS A 69 7.60 -4.41 -12.27
C LYS A 69 6.94 -5.65 -12.91
N VAL A 70 5.63 -5.57 -13.16
CA VAL A 70 4.83 -6.67 -13.72
C VAL A 70 5.21 -7.05 -15.15
N ASP A 71 5.82 -6.12 -15.88
CA ASP A 71 6.39 -6.30 -17.21
C ASP A 71 7.49 -7.38 -17.24
N LEU A 72 8.20 -7.57 -16.11
CA LEU A 72 9.22 -8.61 -15.94
C LEU A 72 8.61 -9.98 -15.62
N VAL A 73 7.53 -10.35 -16.30
CA VAL A 73 6.71 -11.54 -16.03
C VAL A 73 7.50 -12.85 -15.98
N ARG A 74 8.54 -12.99 -16.83
CA ARG A 74 9.40 -14.18 -16.88
C ARG A 74 10.34 -14.29 -15.67
N SER A 75 10.53 -13.21 -14.92
CA SER A 75 11.34 -13.14 -13.71
C SER A 75 10.48 -13.05 -12.44
N ARG A 76 9.16 -13.23 -12.55
CA ARG A 76 8.24 -13.14 -11.43
C ARG A 76 8.60 -14.17 -10.37
N ALA A 77 8.87 -13.67 -9.16
CA ALA A 77 9.19 -14.47 -7.98
C ALA A 77 8.03 -14.52 -6.98
N VAL A 78 7.07 -13.59 -7.08
CA VAL A 78 5.89 -13.47 -6.21
C VAL A 78 4.62 -13.83 -6.99
N SER A 79 3.85 -14.80 -6.49
CA SER A 79 2.59 -15.22 -7.09
C SER A 79 1.49 -14.16 -6.90
N THR A 80 0.44 -14.20 -7.70
CA THR A 80 -0.69 -13.26 -7.63
C THR A 80 -1.68 -13.58 -6.50
N GLN A 81 -1.54 -14.74 -5.86
CA GLN A 81 -2.32 -15.10 -4.67
C GLN A 81 -1.71 -14.41 -3.44
N GLY A 82 -2.09 -13.16 -3.22
CA GLY A 82 -1.82 -12.44 -1.97
C GLY A 82 -2.91 -12.70 -0.94
N LYS A 83 -2.61 -12.43 0.34
CA LYS A 83 -3.64 -12.37 1.39
C LYS A 83 -4.61 -11.25 1.04
N VAL A 84 -5.88 -11.59 0.85
CA VAL A 84 -6.93 -10.58 0.75
C VAL A 84 -7.19 -10.09 2.17
N TYR A 85 -6.77 -8.86 2.49
CA TYR A 85 -7.17 -8.19 3.72
C TYR A 85 -8.65 -7.81 3.59
N HIS A 86 -9.51 -8.81 3.77
CA HIS A 86 -10.95 -8.77 3.49
C HIS A 86 -11.74 -7.74 4.33
N GLU A 87 -11.11 -7.10 5.33
CA GLU A 87 -11.81 -6.26 6.30
C GLU A 87 -11.74 -4.75 5.99
N TYR A 88 -10.93 -4.30 5.03
CA TYR A 88 -10.67 -2.86 4.80
C TYR A 88 -10.91 -2.36 3.37
N CYS A 89 -11.29 -3.24 2.43
CA CYS A 89 -11.65 -2.87 1.07
C CYS A 89 -13.13 -2.45 0.96
N ASN A 90 -13.53 -1.36 1.65
CA ASN A 90 -14.85 -0.73 1.48
C ASN A 90 -14.83 0.48 0.54
N PHE A 91 -13.84 0.57 -0.35
CA PHE A 91 -13.84 1.54 -1.45
C PHE A 91 -13.59 0.78 -2.74
N LEU A 92 -14.68 0.31 -3.35
CA LEU A 92 -14.89 0.08 -4.79
C LEU A 92 -16.26 -0.62 -4.93
N HIS A 93 -17.34 0.15 -4.76
CA HIS A 93 -18.66 -0.12 -5.31
C HIS A 93 -19.21 1.18 -5.91
#